data_AF-A0A5J6L2Z1-F1
#
_entry.id   AF-A0A5J6L2Z1-F1
#
_cell.length_a   1.000
_cell.length_b   1.000
_cell.length_c   1.000
_cell.angle_alpha   90.00
_cell.angle_beta   90.00
_cell.angle_gamma   90.00
#
_symmetry.space_group_name_H-M   'P 1'
#
loop_
_entity.id
_entity.type
_entity.pdbx_description
1 polymer ?
#
loop_
_entity_poly.entity_id
_entity_poly.type
_entity_poly.pdbx_seq_one_letter_code
_entity_poly.pdbx_strand_id
1 'polypeptide(L)'
;MGHAGHIRHIGLACAVVLTLVLPATAASAAVPRPVRAWAVGELQAQVGAAESASATASVRALAAAEAAARARAEADAASARASALAEQSAAAELEATVRRARLGAVASGLYRSAGDGPILAQLLTMSDPEALLGRLAVLERVGEASARSAHAARSAAEMAASLHDQAGTAAEERERLAVAAEAAAAAASAEAEAEAVAVAAASALDTAYSRLAAVRGTTPAREKQARLDERAEADATAPAGAGAGGGGREDAVTPAPTPPPAPAPLPPAAGPVMSPAEAQAHARTAISRYGWGEEQFSCLVRLWNRESGWRAEALNRSSGAYGIPQALPAEKMASAGPDWRTNAATQISWGLAYIKARHASPCGAWDHSQRTGWY
;
A
#
# COMPACT_ATOMS: atom_id res chain seq x y z
N MET A 1 -7.07 46.75 5.71
CA MET A 1 -5.86 46.27 4.99
C MET A 1 -5.70 44.81 5.38
N GLY A 2 -6.46 43.86 4.85
CA GLY A 2 -6.55 43.49 3.45
C GLY A 2 -5.28 42.73 3.10
N HIS A 3 -5.33 41.40 3.03
CA HIS A 3 -4.61 40.49 2.12
C HIS A 3 -5.04 39.04 2.47
N ALA A 4 -6.05 38.58 1.76
CA ALA A 4 -6.43 37.18 1.65
C ALA A 4 -5.40 36.47 0.75
N GLY A 5 -4.90 35.31 1.17
CA GLY A 5 -3.86 34.56 0.48
C GLY A 5 -4.28 33.12 0.19
N HIS A 6 -4.78 32.92 -1.03
CA HIS A 6 -4.66 31.71 -1.87
C HIS A 6 -5.12 30.37 -1.30
N ILE A 7 -6.41 30.09 -1.51
CA ILE A 7 -6.92 28.72 -1.68
C ILE A 7 -6.31 28.16 -2.97
N ARG A 8 -5.54 27.07 -2.84
CA ARG A 8 -5.02 26.31 -3.97
C ARG A 8 -6.19 25.60 -4.66
N HIS A 9 -6.51 26.06 -5.87
CA HIS A 9 -7.37 25.35 -6.80
C HIS A 9 -6.71 24.02 -7.19
N ILE A 10 -7.18 22.91 -6.62
CA ILE A 10 -6.93 21.59 -7.18
C ILE A 10 -7.82 21.47 -8.41
N GLY A 11 -7.19 21.34 -9.57
CA GLY A 11 -7.84 21.29 -10.88
C GLY A 11 -8.76 20.07 -10.97
N LEU A 12 -10.05 20.32 -10.81
CA LEU A 12 -11.12 19.43 -11.20
C LEU A 12 -11.16 19.39 -12.73
N ALA A 13 -10.50 18.40 -13.33
CA ALA A 13 -10.66 18.12 -14.76
C ALA A 13 -12.07 17.52 -14.97
N CYS A 14 -13.07 18.40 -15.10
CA CYS A 14 -14.39 18.04 -15.58
C CYS A 14 -14.25 17.53 -17.03
N ALA A 15 -14.28 16.21 -17.19
CA ALA A 15 -14.57 15.60 -18.48
C ALA A 15 -16.00 15.99 -18.87
N VAL A 16 -16.14 16.93 -19.80
CA VAL A 16 -17.41 17.35 -20.37
C VAL A 16 -17.97 16.16 -21.15
N VAL A 17 -18.89 15.41 -20.55
CA VAL A 17 -19.72 14.42 -21.26
C VAL A 17 -20.74 15.19 -22.08
N LEU A 18 -20.39 15.48 -23.34
CA LEU A 18 -21.30 16.10 -24.29
C LEU A 18 -22.37 15.07 -24.68
N THR A 19 -23.52 15.11 -23.98
CA THR A 19 -24.69 14.28 -24.31
C THR A 19 -25.43 14.91 -25.50
N LEU A 20 -25.09 14.47 -26.71
CA LEU A 20 -25.88 14.78 -27.90
C LEU A 20 -27.09 13.81 -27.93
N VAL A 21 -28.24 14.33 -27.50
CA VAL A 21 -29.54 13.63 -27.56
C VAL A 21 -29.98 13.59 -29.02
N LEU A 22 -29.69 12.50 -29.72
CA LEU A 22 -30.41 12.16 -30.95
C LEU A 22 -31.72 11.43 -30.55
N PRO A 23 -32.89 11.91 -31.00
CA PRO A 23 -34.17 11.31 -30.64
C PRO A 23 -34.27 9.89 -31.20
N ALA A 24 -34.67 8.96 -30.35
CA ALA A 24 -34.80 7.53 -30.64
C ALA A 24 -35.98 7.16 -31.57
N THR A 25 -36.50 8.08 -32.36
CA THR A 25 -37.67 7.87 -33.22
C THR A 25 -37.31 8.04 -34.70
N ALA A 26 -36.48 7.13 -35.22
CA ALA A 26 -36.31 6.96 -36.67
C ALA A 26 -35.86 5.54 -37.03
N ALA A 27 -36.55 4.54 -36.46
CA ALA A 27 -36.52 3.19 -37.01
C ALA A 27 -37.51 3.10 -38.18
N SER A 28 -37.17 3.71 -39.32
CA SER A 28 -37.74 3.36 -40.63
C SER A 28 -36.98 4.08 -41.75
N ALA A 29 -36.41 3.30 -42.66
CA ALA A 29 -35.88 3.66 -43.98
C ALA A 29 -34.74 4.73 -44.09
N ALA A 30 -33.57 4.24 -44.50
CA ALA A 30 -32.54 4.98 -45.28
C ALA A 30 -31.80 6.16 -44.61
N VAL A 31 -31.13 5.92 -43.47
CA VAL A 31 -29.97 6.76 -43.10
C VAL A 31 -28.85 6.54 -44.14
N PRO A 32 -28.29 7.58 -44.79
CA PRO A 32 -27.22 7.45 -45.77
C PRO A 32 -26.01 6.72 -45.19
N ARG A 33 -25.34 5.85 -45.97
CA ARG A 33 -24.11 5.14 -45.56
C ARG A 33 -23.06 6.05 -44.89
N PRO A 34 -22.75 7.27 -45.38
CA PRO A 34 -21.78 8.14 -44.70
C PRO A 34 -22.24 8.60 -43.30
N VAL A 35 -23.54 8.84 -43.10
CA VAL A 35 -24.11 9.24 -41.81
C VAL A 35 -24.06 8.08 -40.81
N ARG A 36 -24.31 6.84 -41.27
CA ARG A 36 -24.13 5.63 -40.44
C ARG A 36 -22.67 5.42 -40.04
N ALA A 37 -21.74 5.58 -40.98
CA ALA A 37 -20.31 5.41 -40.71
C ALA A 37 -19.79 6.45 -39.69
N TRP A 38 -20.22 7.71 -39.81
CA TRP A 38 -19.91 8.76 -38.85
C TRP A 38 -20.48 8.46 -37.45
N ALA A 39 -21.77 8.07 -37.36
CA ALA A 39 -22.42 7.75 -36.08
C ALA A 39 -21.76 6.55 -35.37
N VAL A 40 -21.32 5.54 -36.12
CA VAL A 40 -20.55 4.41 -35.60
C VAL A 40 -19.21 4.89 -35.03
N GLY A 41 -18.48 5.74 -35.76
CA GLY A 41 -17.20 6.29 -35.30
C GLY A 41 -17.32 7.10 -34.01
N GLU A 42 -18.34 7.95 -33.90
CA GLU A 42 -18.60 8.76 -32.71
C GLU A 42 -18.93 7.88 -31.48
N LEU A 43 -19.81 6.88 -31.64
CA LEU A 43 -20.14 5.95 -30.56
C LEU A 43 -18.92 5.12 -30.10
N GLN A 44 -18.08 4.67 -31.04
CA GLN A 44 -16.84 3.97 -30.71
C GLN A 44 -15.83 4.87 -29.98
N ALA A 45 -15.74 6.15 -30.36
CA ALA A 45 -14.89 7.12 -29.67
C ALA A 45 -15.36 7.37 -28.23
N GLN A 46 -16.67 7.52 -28.00
CA GLN A 46 -17.25 7.68 -26.66
C GLN A 46 -16.97 6.45 -25.77
N VAL A 47 -17.12 5.24 -26.34
CA VAL A 47 -16.81 3.99 -25.63
C VAL A 47 -15.33 3.93 -25.24
N GLY A 48 -14.44 4.21 -26.19
CA GLY A 48 -13.00 4.22 -25.94
C GLY A 48 -12.57 5.27 -24.90
N ALA A 49 -13.18 6.45 -24.91
CA ALA A 49 -12.92 7.50 -23.94
C ALA A 49 -13.36 7.09 -22.52
N ALA A 50 -14.54 6.48 -22.37
CA ALA A 50 -15.02 6.00 -21.07
C ALA A 50 -14.16 4.87 -20.50
N GLU A 51 -13.76 3.90 -21.33
CA GLU A 51 -12.85 2.82 -20.93
C GLU A 51 -11.48 3.37 -20.51
N SER A 52 -10.92 4.32 -21.26
CA SER A 52 -9.63 4.95 -20.93
C SER A 52 -9.71 5.80 -19.66
N ALA A 53 -10.80 6.52 -19.45
CA ALA A 53 -11.04 7.29 -18.22
C ALA A 53 -11.17 6.37 -17.00
N SER A 54 -11.94 5.28 -17.12
CA SER A 54 -12.06 4.26 -16.07
C SER A 54 -10.71 3.63 -15.77
N ALA A 55 -9.95 3.21 -16.80
CA ALA A 55 -8.61 2.65 -16.65
C ALA A 55 -7.69 3.62 -15.90
N THR A 56 -7.61 4.88 -16.34
CA THR A 56 -6.74 5.90 -15.73
C THR A 56 -7.12 6.20 -14.28
N ALA A 57 -8.43 6.28 -13.98
CA ALA A 57 -8.91 6.45 -12.61
C ALA A 57 -8.53 5.26 -11.73
N SER A 58 -8.63 4.04 -12.28
CA SER A 58 -8.18 2.84 -11.58
C SER A 58 -6.67 2.82 -11.29
N VAL A 59 -5.80 3.19 -12.24
CA VAL A 59 -4.33 3.30 -11.98
C VAL A 59 -4.10 4.19 -10.75
N ARG A 60 -4.71 5.38 -10.76
CA ARG A 60 -4.49 6.41 -9.74
C ARG A 60 -4.97 5.93 -8.39
N ALA A 61 -6.15 5.30 -8.33
CA ALA A 61 -6.66 4.73 -7.10
C ALA A 61 -5.81 3.55 -6.58
N LEU A 62 -5.23 2.71 -7.45
CA LEU A 62 -4.27 1.67 -7.00
C LEU A 62 -3.00 2.30 -6.43
N ALA A 63 -2.38 3.21 -7.18
CA ALA A 63 -1.15 3.88 -6.77
C ALA A 63 -1.33 4.66 -5.46
N ALA A 64 -2.47 5.34 -5.29
CA ALA A 64 -2.80 6.08 -4.07
C ALA A 64 -3.06 5.14 -2.89
N ALA A 65 -3.78 4.03 -3.10
CA ALA A 65 -3.99 3.03 -2.05
C ALA A 65 -2.67 2.39 -1.58
N GLU A 66 -1.75 2.09 -2.50
CA GLU A 66 -0.42 1.60 -2.14
C GLU A 66 0.40 2.65 -1.39
N ALA A 67 0.37 3.91 -1.83
CA ALA A 67 1.05 5.01 -1.15
C ALA A 67 0.52 5.18 0.28
N ALA A 68 -0.80 5.11 0.49
CA ALA A 68 -1.41 5.14 1.80
C ALA A 68 -0.97 3.95 2.67
N ALA A 69 -0.90 2.74 2.11
CA ALA A 69 -0.43 1.56 2.83
C ALA A 69 1.05 1.68 3.25
N ARG A 70 1.92 2.20 2.38
CA ARG A 70 3.34 2.46 2.69
C ARG A 70 3.47 3.52 3.80
N ALA A 71 2.80 4.65 3.66
CA ALA A 71 2.85 5.73 4.64
C ALA A 71 2.35 5.27 6.02
N ARG A 72 1.30 4.44 6.07
CA ARG A 72 0.82 3.84 7.32
C ARG A 72 1.87 2.92 7.96
N ALA A 73 2.51 2.05 7.19
CA ALA A 73 3.55 1.17 7.70
C ALA A 73 4.76 1.95 8.25
N GLU A 74 5.15 3.04 7.57
CA GLU A 74 6.20 3.95 8.04
C GLU A 74 5.81 4.64 9.35
N ALA A 75 4.57 5.13 9.46
CA ALA A 75 4.05 5.75 10.67
C ALA A 75 3.99 4.75 11.84
N ASP A 76 3.56 3.51 11.60
CA ASP A 76 3.52 2.45 12.61
C ASP A 76 4.93 2.10 13.11
N ALA A 77 5.90 1.97 12.19
CA ALA A 77 7.30 1.71 12.53
C ALA A 77 7.92 2.87 13.32
N ALA A 78 7.65 4.11 12.94
CA ALA A 78 8.10 5.29 13.67
C ALA A 78 7.47 5.39 15.06
N SER A 79 6.19 5.04 15.19
CA SER A 79 5.48 4.98 16.48
C SER A 79 6.10 3.94 17.41
N ALA A 80 6.39 2.74 16.91
CA ALA A 80 7.06 1.70 17.68
C ALA A 80 8.46 2.14 18.15
N ARG A 81 9.24 2.78 17.27
CA ARG A 81 10.56 3.31 17.60
C ARG A 81 10.49 4.42 18.65
N ALA A 82 9.54 5.35 18.53
CA ALA A 82 9.38 6.44 19.48
C ALA A 82 9.02 5.91 20.88
N SER A 83 8.11 4.94 20.96
CA SER A 83 7.75 4.28 22.22
C SER A 83 8.95 3.57 22.86
N ALA A 84 9.73 2.81 22.08
CA ALA A 84 10.92 2.13 22.58
C ALA A 84 11.99 3.10 23.11
N LEU A 85 12.20 4.24 22.44
CA LEU A 85 13.13 5.27 22.90
C LEU A 85 12.61 6.02 24.13
N ALA A 86 11.30 6.26 24.23
CA ALA A 86 10.69 6.87 25.40
C ALA A 86 10.85 5.98 26.65
N GLU A 87 10.67 4.66 26.50
CA GLU A 87 10.89 3.69 27.59
C GLU A 87 12.38 3.66 28.02
N GLN A 88 13.31 3.65 27.06
CA GLN A 88 14.75 3.70 27.36
C GLN A 88 15.16 5.00 28.05
N SER A 89 14.63 6.14 27.59
CA SER A 89 14.86 7.45 28.20
C SER A 89 14.36 7.46 29.65
N ALA A 90 13.14 7.01 29.91
CA ALA A 90 12.58 6.93 31.26
C ALA A 90 13.41 6.02 32.19
N ALA A 91 13.87 4.87 31.68
CA ALA A 91 14.74 3.97 32.44
C ALA A 91 16.10 4.61 32.77
N ALA A 92 16.70 5.31 31.81
CA ALA A 92 17.98 5.98 31.99
C ALA A 92 17.87 7.17 32.97
N GLU A 93 16.78 7.94 32.92
CA GLU A 93 16.50 9.02 33.87
C GLU A 93 16.33 8.49 35.31
N LEU A 94 15.65 7.36 35.47
CA LEU A 94 15.53 6.68 36.76
C LEU A 94 16.90 6.21 37.27
N GLU A 95 17.72 5.58 36.42
CA GLU A 95 19.07 5.18 36.80
C GLU A 95 19.93 6.39 37.20
N ALA A 96 19.94 7.45 36.41
CA ALA A 96 20.68 8.68 36.72
C ALA A 96 20.26 9.25 38.08
N THR A 97 18.96 9.26 38.38
CA THR A 97 18.40 9.70 39.67
C THR A 97 18.90 8.83 40.83
N VAL A 98 18.83 7.50 40.69
CA VAL A 98 19.32 6.56 41.71
C VAL A 98 20.82 6.71 41.95
N ARG A 99 21.63 6.87 40.88
CA ARG A 99 23.08 7.06 40.98
C ARG A 99 23.43 8.37 41.67
N ARG A 100 22.73 9.46 41.33
CA ARG A 100 22.89 10.77 41.97
C ARG A 100 22.53 10.72 43.46
N ALA A 101 21.45 10.04 43.83
CA ALA A 101 21.06 9.85 45.23
C ALA A 101 22.11 9.05 46.02
N ARG A 102 22.64 7.97 45.46
CA ARG A 102 23.73 7.17 46.07
C ARG A 102 24.99 8.00 46.28
N LEU A 103 25.39 8.82 45.30
CA LEU A 103 26.52 9.74 45.43
C LEU A 103 26.31 10.73 46.57
N GLY A 104 25.12 11.34 46.66
CA GLY A 104 24.76 12.25 47.75
C GLY A 104 24.80 11.59 49.13
N ALA A 105 24.39 10.32 49.22
CA ALA A 105 24.48 9.54 50.45
C ALA A 105 25.93 9.25 50.87
N VAL A 106 26.82 8.91 49.91
CA VAL A 106 28.25 8.70 50.18
C VAL A 106 28.90 10.01 50.67
N ALA A 107 28.64 11.13 49.99
CA ALA A 107 29.16 12.44 50.40
C ALA A 107 28.65 12.86 51.80
N SER A 108 27.37 12.62 52.08
CA SER A 108 26.77 12.92 53.39
C SER A 108 27.27 11.97 54.49
N GLY A 109 27.58 10.72 54.15
CA GLY A 109 28.18 9.75 55.06
C GLY A 109 29.59 10.17 55.47
N LEU A 110 30.44 10.53 54.51
CA LEU A 110 31.76 11.10 54.74
C LEU A 110 31.74 12.34 55.63
N TYR A 111 30.69 13.17 55.51
CA TYR A 111 30.51 14.36 56.33
C TYR A 111 30.03 14.04 57.76
N ARG A 112 29.24 12.97 57.97
CA ARG A 112 28.57 12.67 59.25
C ARG A 112 29.22 11.56 60.09
N SER A 113 30.11 10.73 59.54
CA SER A 113 30.49 9.45 60.16
C SER A 113 31.68 9.45 61.11
N ALA A 114 31.71 10.32 62.12
CA ALA A 114 32.26 9.86 63.38
C ALA A 114 31.63 10.62 64.56
N GLY A 115 31.08 9.86 65.51
CA GLY A 115 30.51 10.37 66.76
C GLY A 115 31.50 11.15 67.64
N ASP A 116 32.78 11.20 67.25
CA ASP A 116 33.86 11.96 67.90
C ASP A 116 34.33 13.17 67.04
N GLY A 117 33.50 13.68 66.11
CA GLY A 117 33.83 14.85 65.26
C GLY A 117 34.33 14.52 63.84
N PRO A 118 34.71 15.52 63.02
CA PRO A 118 35.14 15.29 61.64
C PRO A 118 36.28 14.26 61.55
N ILE A 119 36.25 13.33 60.59
CA ILE A 119 37.35 12.36 60.37
C ILE A 119 38.71 13.08 60.24
N LEU A 120 38.72 14.27 59.65
CA LEU A 120 39.91 15.13 59.58
C LEU A 120 40.38 15.61 60.96
N ALA A 121 39.46 15.95 61.87
CA ALA A 121 39.81 16.32 63.24
C ALA A 121 40.42 15.13 63.98
N GLN A 122 39.91 13.92 63.76
CA GLN A 122 40.45 12.69 64.37
C GLN A 122 41.78 12.25 63.79
N LEU A 123 42.05 12.54 62.51
CA LEU A 123 43.37 12.31 61.92
C LEU A 123 44.45 13.22 62.51
N LEU A 124 44.09 14.47 62.80
CA LEU A 124 45.03 15.48 63.31
C LEU A 124 45.38 15.31 64.79
N THR A 125 44.61 14.51 65.55
CA THR A 125 44.82 14.29 66.99
C THR A 125 45.33 12.90 67.38
N MET A 126 45.68 12.05 66.41
CA MET A 126 46.18 10.70 66.67
C MET A 126 47.68 10.67 66.97
N SER A 127 48.06 9.91 68.00
CA SER A 127 49.46 9.74 68.44
C SER A 127 50.12 8.43 67.98
N ASP A 128 49.35 7.49 67.40
CA ASP A 128 49.82 6.16 66.96
C ASP A 128 50.06 6.12 65.43
N PRO A 129 51.32 5.95 64.97
CA PRO A 129 51.67 5.92 63.54
C PRO A 129 51.03 4.79 62.72
N GLU A 130 50.86 3.59 63.29
CA GLU A 130 50.30 2.45 62.54
C GLU A 130 48.78 2.61 62.35
N ALA A 131 48.09 3.09 63.38
CA ALA A 131 46.68 3.46 63.31
C ALA A 131 46.42 4.61 62.31
N LEU A 132 47.35 5.55 62.20
CA LEU A 132 47.28 6.65 61.21
C LEU A 132 47.35 6.12 59.78
N LEU A 133 48.33 5.26 59.46
CA LEU A 133 48.48 4.67 58.13
C LEU A 133 47.26 3.82 57.72
N GLY A 134 46.72 3.03 58.65
CA GLY A 134 45.49 2.27 58.42
C GLY A 134 44.30 3.15 58.06
N ARG A 135 44.12 4.29 58.75
CA ARG A 135 43.03 5.24 58.47
C ARG A 135 43.24 6.03 57.17
N LEU A 136 44.48 6.37 56.82
CA LEU A 136 44.81 6.99 55.53
C LEU A 136 44.47 6.06 54.36
N ALA A 137 44.79 4.77 54.46
CA ALA A 137 44.43 3.78 53.45
C ALA A 137 42.90 3.63 53.28
N VAL A 138 42.13 3.74 54.38
CA VAL A 138 40.66 3.76 54.32
C VAL A 138 40.16 5.03 53.63
N LEU A 139 40.73 6.19 53.94
CA LEU A 139 40.37 7.47 53.30
C LEU A 139 40.64 7.46 51.79
N GLU A 140 41.80 6.94 51.37
CA GLU A 140 42.13 6.78 49.96
C GLU A 140 41.10 5.89 49.25
N ARG A 141 40.80 4.71 49.82
CA ARG A 141 39.81 3.78 49.25
C ARG A 141 38.41 4.41 49.14
N VAL A 142 38.00 5.20 50.13
CA VAL A 142 36.70 5.89 50.10
C VAL A 142 36.71 7.05 49.11
N GLY A 143 37.84 7.78 48.99
CA GLY A 143 38.04 8.82 47.99
C GLY A 143 37.92 8.27 46.57
N GLU A 144 38.59 7.16 46.28
CA GLU A 144 38.47 6.47 44.99
C GLU A 144 37.04 5.96 44.74
N ALA A 145 36.40 5.36 45.75
CA ALA A 145 35.01 4.88 45.63
C ALA A 145 34.03 6.03 45.35
N SER A 146 34.28 7.20 45.95
CA SER A 146 33.51 8.42 45.71
C SER A 146 33.75 8.97 44.30
N ALA A 147 34.99 8.99 43.83
CA ALA A 147 35.34 9.41 42.47
C ALA A 147 34.70 8.49 41.41
N ARG A 148 34.76 7.15 41.61
CA ARG A 148 34.08 6.17 40.75
C ARG A 148 32.56 6.37 40.75
N SER A 149 31.96 6.59 41.91
CA SER A 149 30.51 6.85 42.03
C SER A 149 30.10 8.16 41.35
N ALA A 150 30.92 9.21 41.46
CA ALA A 150 30.69 10.49 40.80
C ALA A 150 30.79 10.37 39.28
N HIS A 151 31.79 9.64 38.78
CA HIS A 151 31.92 9.37 37.35
C HIS A 151 30.73 8.56 36.82
N ALA A 152 30.32 7.49 37.52
CA ALA A 152 29.15 6.70 37.13
C ALA A 152 27.86 7.52 37.12
N ALA A 153 27.65 8.40 38.11
CA ALA A 153 26.48 9.28 38.14
C ALA A 153 26.47 10.31 37.00
N ARG A 154 27.64 10.86 36.64
CA ARG A 154 27.76 11.76 35.48
C ARG A 154 27.49 11.03 34.17
N SER A 155 28.14 9.89 33.95
CA SER A 155 27.93 9.07 32.76
C SER A 155 26.46 8.63 32.60
N ALA A 156 25.79 8.23 33.69
CA ALA A 156 24.37 7.91 33.66
C ALA A 156 23.50 9.13 33.29
N ALA A 157 23.83 10.32 33.81
CA ALA A 157 23.10 11.55 33.47
C ALA A 157 23.31 11.97 32.00
N GLU A 158 24.53 11.82 31.46
CA GLU A 158 24.84 12.08 30.06
C GLU A 158 24.10 11.12 29.12
N MET A 159 24.04 9.83 29.46
CA MET A 159 23.24 8.84 28.72
C MET A 159 21.75 9.15 28.77
N ALA A 160 21.21 9.52 29.94
CA ALA A 160 19.82 9.90 30.09
C ALA A 160 19.46 11.11 29.22
N ALA A 161 20.30 12.15 29.23
CA ALA A 161 20.12 13.33 28.38
C ALA A 161 20.15 12.97 26.89
N SER A 162 21.12 12.16 26.45
CA SER A 162 21.20 11.70 25.06
C SER A 162 19.98 10.89 24.63
N LEU A 163 19.49 9.98 25.47
CA LEU A 163 18.28 9.21 25.18
C LEU A 163 17.02 10.07 25.18
N HIS A 164 16.95 11.07 26.05
CA HIS A 164 15.87 12.05 26.07
C HIS A 164 15.78 12.82 24.74
N ASP A 165 16.91 13.34 24.25
CA ASP A 165 16.98 14.05 22.96
C ASP A 165 16.60 13.14 21.78
N GLN A 166 17.06 11.88 21.81
CA GLN A 166 16.68 10.87 20.82
C GLN A 166 15.18 10.54 20.85
N ALA A 167 14.60 10.40 22.05
CA ALA A 167 13.17 10.16 22.21
C ALA A 167 12.34 11.35 21.72
N GLY A 168 12.77 12.58 21.98
CA GLY A 168 12.16 13.81 21.43
C GLY A 168 12.17 13.83 19.91
N THR A 169 13.32 13.59 19.29
CA THR A 169 13.46 13.51 17.83
C THR A 169 12.57 12.42 17.23
N ALA A 170 12.51 11.24 17.86
CA ALA A 170 11.66 10.16 17.40
C ALA A 170 10.16 10.45 17.55
N ALA A 171 9.77 11.22 18.58
CA ALA A 171 8.39 11.65 18.78
C ALA A 171 7.94 12.66 17.71
N GLU A 172 8.80 13.61 17.35
CA GLU A 172 8.56 14.55 16.23
C GLU A 172 8.41 13.81 14.90
N GLU A 173 9.30 12.85 14.63
CA GLU A 173 9.25 12.05 13.41
C GLU A 173 7.99 11.18 13.32
N ARG A 174 7.59 10.57 14.44
CA ARG A 174 6.31 9.84 14.55
C ARG A 174 5.13 10.74 14.19
N GLU A 175 5.07 11.95 14.74
CA GLU A 175 3.99 12.90 14.45
C GLU A 175 3.97 13.30 12.97
N ARG A 176 5.14 13.63 12.41
CA ARG A 176 5.29 13.98 11.00
C ARG A 176 4.80 12.86 10.09
N LEU A 177 5.17 11.61 10.38
CA LEU A 177 4.77 10.45 9.59
C LEU A 177 3.29 10.08 9.80
N ALA A 178 2.73 10.28 11.00
CA ALA A 178 1.30 10.11 11.24
C ALA A 178 0.46 11.07 10.37
N VAL A 179 0.82 12.36 10.34
CA VAL A 179 0.16 13.35 9.47
C VAL A 179 0.34 12.98 7.98
N ALA A 180 1.51 12.51 7.58
CA ALA A 180 1.74 12.06 6.21
C ALA A 180 0.87 10.84 5.83
N ALA A 181 0.70 9.89 6.76
CA ALA A 181 -0.16 8.73 6.58
C ALA A 181 -1.65 9.12 6.45
N GLU A 182 -2.13 10.07 7.25
CA GLU A 182 -3.49 10.61 7.14
C GLU A 182 -3.72 11.32 5.81
N ALA A 183 -2.77 12.16 5.37
CA ALA A 183 -2.84 12.83 4.08
C ALA A 183 -2.85 11.83 2.92
N ALA A 184 -2.03 10.78 2.98
CA ALA A 184 -2.03 9.72 1.98
C ALA A 184 -3.34 8.92 1.97
N ALA A 185 -3.93 8.64 3.14
CA ALA A 185 -5.24 7.98 3.23
C ALA A 185 -6.38 8.84 2.66
N ALA A 186 -6.35 10.15 2.89
CA ALA A 186 -7.30 11.09 2.30
C ALA A 186 -7.17 11.14 0.77
N ALA A 187 -5.94 11.18 0.25
CA ALA A 187 -5.68 11.12 -1.19
C ALA A 187 -6.17 9.81 -1.82
N ALA A 188 -5.93 8.67 -1.16
CA ALA A 188 -6.44 7.37 -1.59
C ALA A 188 -7.97 7.33 -1.64
N SER A 189 -8.64 7.93 -0.65
CA SER A 189 -10.11 8.01 -0.62
C SER A 189 -10.65 8.88 -1.75
N ALA A 190 -10.04 10.04 -2.01
CA ALA A 190 -10.43 10.92 -3.10
C ALA A 190 -10.25 10.26 -4.49
N GLU A 191 -9.17 9.51 -4.68
CA GLU A 191 -8.95 8.75 -5.92
C GLU A 191 -9.94 7.58 -6.06
N ALA A 192 -10.30 6.91 -4.97
CA ALA A 192 -11.34 5.88 -4.98
C ALA A 192 -12.73 6.46 -5.34
N GLU A 193 -13.07 7.66 -4.84
CA GLU A 193 -14.30 8.36 -5.23
C GLU A 193 -14.28 8.76 -6.71
N ALA A 194 -13.15 9.29 -7.21
CA ALA A 194 -12.98 9.63 -8.62
C ALA A 194 -13.10 8.39 -9.54
N GLU A 195 -12.56 7.26 -9.10
CA GLU A 195 -12.76 5.98 -9.76
C GLU A 195 -14.22 5.55 -9.75
N ALA A 196 -14.92 5.62 -8.62
CA ALA A 196 -16.34 5.27 -8.54
C ALA A 196 -17.18 6.09 -9.52
N VAL A 197 -16.87 7.38 -9.67
CA VAL A 197 -17.51 8.27 -10.67
C VAL A 197 -17.18 7.81 -12.11
N ALA A 198 -15.93 7.46 -12.40
CA ALA A 198 -15.54 6.97 -13.72
C ALA A 198 -16.23 5.63 -14.07
N VAL A 199 -16.34 4.71 -13.10
CA VAL A 199 -17.05 3.44 -13.24
C VAL A 199 -18.55 3.66 -13.44
N ALA A 200 -19.15 4.59 -12.69
CA ALA A 200 -20.55 4.96 -12.86
C ALA A 200 -20.80 5.57 -14.25
N ALA A 201 -19.91 6.44 -14.74
CA ALA A 201 -19.98 6.97 -16.11
C ALA A 201 -19.85 5.85 -17.16
N ALA A 202 -19.01 4.85 -16.89
CA ALA A 202 -18.86 3.68 -17.74
C ALA A 202 -20.08 2.75 -17.73
N SER A 203 -20.96 2.78 -16.71
CA SER A 203 -22.25 2.07 -16.78
C SER A 203 -23.18 2.63 -17.86
N ALA A 204 -22.97 3.87 -18.31
CA ALA A 204 -23.64 4.42 -19.49
C ALA A 204 -23.17 3.77 -20.82
N LEU A 205 -22.08 2.97 -20.80
CA LEU A 205 -21.59 2.23 -21.97
C LEU A 205 -22.59 1.19 -22.46
N ASP A 206 -23.41 0.60 -21.60
CA ASP A 206 -24.45 -0.35 -22.03
C ASP A 206 -25.46 0.32 -22.97
N THR A 207 -25.74 1.61 -22.75
CA THR A 207 -26.56 2.41 -23.66
C THR A 207 -25.82 2.68 -24.97
N ALA A 208 -24.52 2.96 -24.93
CA ALA A 208 -23.70 3.18 -26.12
C ALA A 208 -23.59 1.89 -26.98
N TYR A 209 -23.34 0.73 -26.36
CA TYR A 209 -23.33 -0.57 -27.02
C TYR A 209 -24.69 -0.95 -27.59
N SER A 210 -25.80 -0.61 -26.90
CA SER A 210 -27.15 -0.81 -27.42
C SER A 210 -27.44 0.03 -28.66
N ARG A 211 -27.00 1.30 -28.68
CA ARG A 211 -27.10 2.18 -29.85
C ARG A 211 -26.21 1.68 -31.00
N LEU A 212 -24.98 1.28 -30.71
CA LEU A 212 -24.05 0.73 -31.70
C LEU A 212 -24.62 -0.52 -32.36
N ALA A 213 -25.19 -1.43 -31.57
CA ALA A 213 -25.86 -2.63 -32.04
C ALA A 213 -27.06 -2.31 -32.95
N ALA A 214 -27.89 -1.33 -32.56
CA ALA A 214 -29.01 -0.87 -33.38
C ALA A 214 -28.57 -0.30 -34.74
N VAL A 215 -27.47 0.47 -34.78
CA VAL A 215 -26.93 1.05 -36.02
C VAL A 215 -26.28 -0.01 -36.91
N ARG A 216 -25.63 -1.03 -36.32
CA ARG A 216 -24.94 -2.12 -37.04
C ARG A 216 -25.83 -3.32 -37.37
N GLY A 217 -27.03 -3.42 -36.78
CA GLY A 217 -27.92 -4.58 -36.96
C GLY A 217 -27.42 -5.84 -36.24
N THR A 218 -26.76 -5.66 -35.09
CA THR A 218 -26.17 -6.73 -34.28
C THR A 218 -26.80 -6.75 -32.88
N THR A 219 -26.24 -7.53 -31.95
CA THR A 219 -26.65 -7.54 -30.54
C THR A 219 -25.61 -6.82 -29.67
N PRO A 220 -26.01 -6.18 -28.56
CA PRO A 220 -25.07 -5.51 -27.65
C PRO A 220 -23.96 -6.46 -27.16
N ALA A 221 -24.31 -7.72 -26.88
CA ALA A 221 -23.35 -8.74 -26.46
C ALA A 221 -22.28 -9.03 -27.54
N ARG A 222 -22.66 -9.03 -28.82
CA ARG A 222 -21.73 -9.26 -29.92
C ARG A 222 -20.78 -8.08 -30.11
N GLU A 223 -21.27 -6.85 -30.00
CA GLU A 223 -20.43 -5.65 -30.09
C GLU A 223 -19.44 -5.57 -28.92
N LYS A 224 -19.89 -5.87 -27.70
CA LYS A 224 -19.03 -5.92 -26.52
C LYS A 224 -17.95 -7.00 -26.65
N GLN A 225 -18.30 -8.18 -27.15
CA GLN A 225 -17.32 -9.26 -27.36
C GLN A 225 -16.30 -8.90 -28.46
N ALA A 226 -16.75 -8.38 -29.60
CA ALA A 226 -15.84 -7.99 -30.68
C ALA A 226 -14.85 -6.92 -30.23
N ARG A 227 -15.30 -5.97 -29.39
CA ARG A 227 -14.44 -4.95 -28.81
C ARG A 227 -13.46 -5.56 -27.79
N LEU A 228 -13.92 -6.46 -26.92
CA LEU A 228 -13.04 -7.17 -26.01
C LEU A 228 -11.92 -7.93 -26.76
N ASP A 229 -12.28 -8.62 -27.84
CA ASP A 229 -11.33 -9.36 -28.68
C ASP A 229 -10.32 -8.42 -29.36
N GLU A 230 -10.79 -7.32 -29.98
CA GLU A 230 -9.93 -6.32 -30.63
C GLU A 230 -8.85 -5.76 -29.68
N ARG A 231 -9.20 -5.53 -28.40
CA ARG A 231 -8.20 -5.05 -27.44
C ARG A 231 -7.41 -6.11 -26.74
N ALA A 232 -7.93 -7.32 -26.61
CA ALA A 232 -7.07 -8.44 -26.25
C ALA A 232 -5.96 -8.64 -27.29
N GLU A 233 -6.25 -8.49 -28.59
CA GLU A 233 -5.24 -8.53 -29.66
C GLU A 233 -4.24 -7.36 -29.57
N ALA A 234 -4.73 -6.14 -29.31
CA ALA A 234 -3.85 -4.99 -29.09
C ALA A 234 -2.95 -5.19 -27.85
N ASP A 235 -3.51 -5.69 -26.76
CA ASP A 235 -2.80 -5.94 -25.50
C ASP A 235 -1.79 -7.08 -25.62
N ALA A 236 -2.09 -8.10 -26.44
CA ALA A 236 -1.23 -9.26 -26.70
C ALA A 236 -0.07 -8.95 -27.67
N THR A 237 -0.22 -7.92 -28.51
CA THR A 237 0.84 -7.44 -29.40
C THR A 237 1.68 -6.33 -28.78
N ALA A 238 1.17 -5.63 -27.76
CA ALA A 238 1.94 -4.69 -26.98
C ALA A 238 3.07 -5.39 -26.20
N PRO A 239 4.32 -4.87 -26.22
CA PRO A 239 5.40 -5.43 -25.41
C PRO A 239 5.02 -5.40 -23.92
N ALA A 240 5.29 -6.51 -23.22
CA ALA A 240 5.15 -6.57 -21.77
C ALA A 240 6.15 -5.57 -21.14
N GLY A 241 5.64 -4.50 -20.53
CA GLY A 241 6.45 -3.56 -19.75
C GLY A 241 6.86 -2.28 -20.49
N ALA A 242 5.94 -1.33 -20.59
CA ALA A 242 6.25 0.09 -20.67
C ALA A 242 5.46 0.82 -19.57
N GLY A 243 5.81 0.55 -18.31
CA GLY A 243 5.20 1.15 -17.13
C GLY A 243 6.12 0.99 -15.93
N ALA A 244 7.03 1.97 -15.79
CA ALA A 244 7.82 2.33 -14.60
C ALA A 244 8.44 1.19 -13.76
N GLY A 245 9.75 0.99 -13.93
CA GLY A 245 10.55 0.19 -13.02
C GLY A 245 10.74 0.83 -11.65
N GLY A 246 10.93 -0.03 -10.65
CA GLY A 246 11.57 0.26 -9.38
C GLY A 246 12.35 -0.98 -8.97
N GLY A 247 13.62 -1.04 -9.37
CA GLY A 247 14.48 -2.19 -9.14
C GLY A 247 14.88 -2.38 -7.68
N GLY A 248 14.96 -3.66 -7.29
CA GLY A 248 15.99 -4.23 -6.43
C GLY A 248 16.10 -3.75 -4.97
N ARG A 249 15.76 -4.64 -4.05
CA ARG A 249 16.76 -5.30 -3.19
C ARG A 249 16.19 -6.54 -2.52
N GLU A 250 16.94 -7.63 -2.63
CA GLU A 250 16.87 -8.81 -1.78
C GLU A 250 17.14 -8.39 -0.33
N ASP A 251 16.35 -8.89 0.62
CA ASP A 251 16.90 -9.43 1.88
C ASP A 251 15.85 -10.20 2.70
N ALA A 252 16.28 -11.41 3.08
CA ALA A 252 16.01 -12.17 4.30
C ALA A 252 14.57 -12.47 4.79
N VAL A 253 14.26 -13.77 4.75
CA VAL A 253 13.26 -14.49 5.55
C VAL A 253 13.71 -14.65 7.01
N THR A 254 12.83 -14.39 7.99
CA THR A 254 12.62 -15.18 9.24
C THR A 254 11.36 -14.69 10.01
N PRO A 255 10.76 -15.46 10.95
CA PRO A 255 9.30 -15.59 11.12
C PRO A 255 8.62 -14.60 12.08
N ALA A 256 7.28 -14.60 12.00
CA ALA A 256 6.30 -13.73 12.65
C ALA A 256 6.18 -13.82 14.18
N PRO A 257 5.70 -12.74 14.84
CA PRO A 257 4.86 -12.82 16.02
C PRO A 257 3.38 -12.48 15.73
N THR A 258 2.53 -12.93 16.65
CA THR A 258 1.05 -13.00 16.69
C THR A 258 0.28 -11.67 16.50
N PRO A 259 -0.99 -11.69 16.02
CA PRO A 259 -1.76 -10.47 15.68
C PRO A 259 -2.69 -9.99 16.80
N PRO A 260 -2.92 -8.67 16.93
CA PRO A 260 -4.25 -8.17 17.29
C PRO A 260 -4.63 -6.82 16.61
N PRO A 261 -5.89 -6.36 16.72
CA PRO A 261 -7.13 -6.86 16.14
C PRO A 261 -7.40 -6.31 14.71
N ALA A 262 -8.46 -6.82 14.08
CA ALA A 262 -8.82 -6.59 12.68
C ALA A 262 -9.05 -5.10 12.28
N PRO A 263 -8.77 -4.73 11.03
CA PRO A 263 -8.94 -3.38 10.50
C PRO A 263 -10.42 -3.00 10.33
N ALA A 264 -10.74 -1.71 10.54
CA ALA A 264 -11.98 -1.12 10.07
C ALA A 264 -12.07 -1.22 8.53
N PRO A 265 -13.25 -1.50 7.96
CA PRO A 265 -13.39 -1.88 6.56
C PRO A 265 -13.11 -0.71 5.61
N LEU A 266 -12.43 -1.01 4.50
CA LEU A 266 -12.41 -0.19 3.30
C LEU A 266 -13.85 -0.02 2.78
N PRO A 267 -14.20 1.11 2.14
CA PRO A 267 -15.55 1.33 1.63
C PRO A 267 -15.93 0.27 0.57
N PRO A 268 -17.14 -0.33 0.61
CA PRO A 268 -17.55 -1.35 -0.36
C PRO A 268 -18.43 -0.84 -1.52
N ALA A 269 -18.48 -1.71 -2.54
CA ALA A 269 -19.41 -1.90 -3.68
C ALA A 269 -18.96 -1.33 -5.05
N ALA A 270 -19.04 -2.06 -6.17
CA ALA A 270 -20.02 -3.09 -6.52
C ALA A 270 -19.47 -4.28 -7.34
N GLY A 271 -19.91 -5.47 -6.96
CA GLY A 271 -19.65 -6.78 -7.59
C GLY A 271 -19.56 -7.84 -6.48
N PRO A 272 -20.23 -9.01 -6.60
CA PRO A 272 -20.02 -10.07 -5.62
C PRO A 272 -18.54 -10.46 -5.63
N VAL A 273 -17.90 -10.42 -4.47
CA VAL A 273 -16.58 -11.02 -4.27
C VAL A 273 -16.79 -12.52 -4.47
N MET A 274 -16.50 -13.00 -5.68
CA MET A 274 -16.54 -14.44 -5.95
C MET A 274 -15.42 -15.07 -5.14
N SER A 275 -15.75 -16.07 -4.33
CA SER A 275 -14.76 -16.97 -3.79
C SER A 275 -13.96 -17.62 -4.95
N PRO A 276 -12.72 -18.09 -4.69
CA PRO A 276 -11.95 -18.85 -5.69
C PRO A 276 -12.75 -19.97 -6.38
N ALA A 277 -13.63 -20.64 -5.64
CA ALA A 277 -14.49 -21.69 -6.17
C ALA A 277 -15.59 -21.17 -7.11
N GLU A 278 -16.24 -20.05 -6.75
CA GLU A 278 -17.24 -19.40 -7.61
C GLU A 278 -16.60 -18.83 -8.87
N ALA A 279 -15.40 -18.26 -8.76
CA ALA A 279 -14.61 -17.77 -9.89
C ALA A 279 -14.26 -18.92 -10.86
N GLN A 280 -13.84 -20.08 -10.33
CA GLN A 280 -13.60 -21.28 -11.14
C GLN A 280 -14.87 -21.78 -11.83
N ALA A 281 -15.98 -21.85 -11.11
CA ALA A 281 -17.26 -22.27 -11.68
C ALA A 281 -17.72 -21.33 -12.80
N HIS A 282 -17.59 -20.01 -12.59
CA HIS A 282 -17.87 -19.01 -13.61
C HIS A 282 -16.98 -19.17 -14.84
N ALA A 283 -15.66 -19.34 -14.65
CA ALA A 283 -14.72 -19.56 -15.73
C ALA A 283 -15.02 -20.84 -16.52
N ARG A 284 -15.43 -21.93 -15.85
CA ARG A 284 -15.79 -23.20 -16.51
C ARG A 284 -16.94 -23.02 -17.50
N THR A 285 -17.94 -22.23 -17.17
CA THR A 285 -19.02 -21.90 -18.12
C THR A 285 -18.53 -20.94 -19.21
N ALA A 286 -17.73 -19.96 -18.83
CA ALA A 286 -17.21 -18.92 -19.72
C ALA A 286 -16.30 -19.42 -20.83
N ILE A 287 -15.50 -20.48 -20.63
CA ILE A 287 -14.56 -20.96 -21.65
C ILE A 287 -15.24 -21.52 -22.92
N SER A 288 -16.50 -21.96 -22.79
CA SER A 288 -17.25 -22.56 -23.90
C SER A 288 -17.44 -21.59 -25.08
N ARG A 289 -17.50 -20.28 -24.81
CA ARG A 289 -17.63 -19.24 -25.85
C ARG A 289 -16.40 -19.15 -26.77
N TYR A 290 -15.26 -19.69 -26.35
CA TYR A 290 -14.02 -19.76 -27.15
C TYR A 290 -13.85 -21.12 -27.84
N GLY A 291 -14.82 -22.04 -27.73
CA GLY A 291 -14.72 -23.40 -28.23
C GLY A 291 -13.81 -24.31 -27.40
N TRP A 292 -13.53 -23.95 -26.15
CA TRP A 292 -12.69 -24.73 -25.24
C TRP A 292 -13.53 -25.65 -24.35
N GLY A 293 -13.02 -26.87 -24.12
CA GLY A 293 -13.63 -27.86 -23.23
C GLY A 293 -12.84 -28.09 -21.93
N GLU A 294 -13.21 -29.14 -21.20
CA GLU A 294 -12.65 -29.47 -19.87
C GLU A 294 -11.12 -29.63 -19.85
N GLU A 295 -10.52 -30.13 -20.92
CA GLU A 295 -9.06 -30.24 -21.03
C GLU A 295 -8.38 -28.86 -20.90
N GLN A 296 -8.91 -27.86 -21.59
CA GLN A 296 -8.43 -26.48 -21.50
C GLN A 296 -8.73 -25.87 -20.13
N PHE A 297 -9.89 -26.19 -19.56
CA PHE A 297 -10.23 -25.75 -18.20
C PHE A 297 -9.20 -26.24 -17.17
N SER A 298 -8.74 -27.49 -17.27
CA SER A 298 -7.73 -28.05 -16.36
C SER A 298 -6.39 -27.29 -16.42
N CYS A 299 -5.98 -26.81 -17.60
CA CYS A 299 -4.80 -25.97 -17.78
C CYS A 299 -5.02 -24.58 -17.20
N LEU A 300 -6.20 -23.98 -17.42
CA LEU A 300 -6.57 -22.69 -16.84
C LEU A 300 -6.52 -22.70 -15.31
N VAL A 301 -7.05 -23.76 -14.69
CA VAL A 301 -7.01 -23.95 -13.22
C VAL A 301 -5.58 -23.97 -12.72
N ARG A 302 -4.69 -24.73 -13.35
CA ARG A 302 -3.27 -24.76 -12.97
C ARG A 302 -2.60 -23.40 -13.15
N LEU A 303 -2.87 -22.74 -14.27
CA LEU A 303 -2.33 -21.42 -14.58
C LEU A 303 -2.75 -20.39 -13.52
N TRP A 304 -4.04 -20.12 -13.35
CA TRP A 304 -4.50 -19.07 -12.43
C TRP A 304 -4.37 -19.45 -10.95
N ASN A 305 -4.22 -20.74 -10.61
CA ASN A 305 -3.77 -21.14 -9.27
C ASN A 305 -2.35 -20.62 -8.99
N ARG A 306 -1.44 -20.72 -9.96
CA ARG A 306 -0.06 -20.21 -9.83
C ARG A 306 -0.03 -18.68 -9.75
N GLU A 307 -0.88 -18.02 -10.52
CA GLU A 307 -0.89 -16.55 -10.62
C GLU A 307 -1.45 -15.88 -9.35
N SER A 308 -2.64 -16.30 -8.91
CA SER A 308 -3.41 -15.53 -7.91
C SER A 308 -4.12 -16.40 -6.86
N GLY A 309 -4.23 -17.70 -7.13
CA GLY A 309 -5.16 -18.56 -6.40
C GLY A 309 -6.62 -18.21 -6.66
N TRP A 310 -6.93 -17.66 -7.84
CA TRP A 310 -8.28 -17.23 -8.26
C TRP A 310 -8.88 -16.06 -7.44
N ARG A 311 -8.05 -15.29 -6.73
CA ARG A 311 -8.49 -14.13 -5.97
C ARG A 311 -8.53 -12.88 -6.87
N ALA A 312 -9.68 -12.20 -6.88
CA ALA A 312 -9.86 -10.99 -7.69
C ALA A 312 -9.04 -9.79 -7.17
N GLU A 313 -8.72 -9.80 -5.89
CA GLU A 313 -7.91 -8.79 -5.21
C GLU A 313 -6.42 -9.16 -5.10
N ALA A 314 -5.95 -10.19 -5.81
CA ALA A 314 -4.55 -10.60 -5.79
C ALA A 314 -3.65 -9.51 -6.39
N LEU A 315 -2.85 -8.86 -5.54
CA LEU A 315 -1.85 -7.88 -5.96
C LEU A 315 -0.45 -8.44 -5.71
N ASN A 316 0.36 -8.56 -6.77
CA ASN A 316 1.79 -8.76 -6.65
C ASN A 316 2.47 -7.40 -6.46
N ARG A 317 2.91 -7.12 -5.22
CA ARG A 317 3.49 -5.83 -4.84
C ARG A 317 4.82 -5.51 -5.50
N SER A 318 5.59 -6.51 -5.95
CA SER A 318 6.90 -6.26 -6.57
C SER A 318 6.80 -5.92 -8.06
N SER A 319 5.78 -6.46 -8.75
CA SER A 319 5.57 -6.23 -10.17
C SER A 319 4.39 -5.32 -10.51
N GLY A 320 3.46 -5.11 -9.58
CA GLY A 320 2.19 -4.40 -9.82
C GLY A 320 1.13 -5.25 -10.54
N ALA A 321 1.39 -6.54 -10.78
CA ALA A 321 0.43 -7.43 -11.43
C ALA A 321 -0.81 -7.64 -10.54
N TYR A 322 -2.00 -7.59 -11.14
CA TYR A 322 -3.27 -7.58 -10.38
C TYR A 322 -4.32 -8.58 -10.90
N GLY A 323 -5.12 -9.08 -9.96
CA GLY A 323 -6.31 -9.87 -10.20
C GLY A 323 -6.04 -11.33 -10.52
N ILE A 324 -7.11 -12.06 -10.87
CA ILE A 324 -7.09 -13.48 -11.23
C ILE A 324 -6.02 -13.79 -12.28
N PRO A 325 -5.92 -13.04 -13.40
CA PRO A 325 -4.94 -13.33 -14.44
C PRO A 325 -3.56 -12.73 -14.19
N GLN A 326 -3.37 -11.95 -13.11
CA GLN A 326 -2.14 -11.17 -12.86
C GLN A 326 -1.77 -10.26 -14.06
N ALA A 327 -2.72 -9.44 -14.50
CA ALA A 327 -2.54 -8.55 -15.64
C ALA A 327 -1.48 -7.47 -15.35
N LEU A 328 -0.61 -7.21 -16.35
CA LEU A 328 0.39 -6.14 -16.30
C LEU A 328 0.41 -5.32 -17.61
N PRO A 329 0.14 -4.01 -17.56
CA PRO A 329 -0.38 -3.27 -16.42
C PRO A 329 -1.88 -3.64 -16.17
N ALA A 330 -2.35 -3.54 -14.93
CA ALA A 330 -3.64 -4.07 -14.48
C ALA A 330 -4.85 -3.46 -15.24
N GLU A 331 -4.68 -2.23 -15.70
CA GLU A 331 -5.66 -1.41 -16.40
C GLU A 331 -6.16 -2.01 -17.70
N LYS A 332 -5.39 -2.94 -18.30
CA LYS A 332 -5.81 -3.66 -19.51
C LYS A 332 -7.17 -4.33 -19.32
N MET A 333 -7.48 -4.78 -18.08
CA MET A 333 -8.76 -5.40 -17.74
C MET A 333 -9.97 -4.45 -17.83
N ALA A 334 -9.76 -3.13 -17.85
CA ALA A 334 -10.84 -2.15 -18.05
C ALA A 334 -11.58 -2.33 -19.38
N SER A 335 -10.93 -2.96 -20.36
CA SER A 335 -11.55 -3.30 -21.66
C SER A 335 -12.65 -4.36 -21.55
N ALA A 336 -12.65 -5.19 -20.51
CA ALA A 336 -13.72 -6.17 -20.25
C ALA A 336 -14.87 -5.57 -19.42
N GLY A 337 -14.57 -4.54 -18.63
CA GLY A 337 -15.53 -3.85 -17.79
C GLY A 337 -14.85 -2.86 -16.85
N PRO A 338 -15.52 -1.74 -16.53
CA PRO A 338 -14.97 -0.73 -15.64
C PRO A 338 -14.81 -1.20 -14.18
N ASP A 339 -15.54 -2.24 -13.78
CA ASP A 339 -15.55 -2.85 -12.46
C ASP A 339 -14.47 -3.94 -12.26
N TRP A 340 -13.48 -3.99 -13.16
CA TRP A 340 -12.45 -5.03 -13.23
C TRP A 340 -11.66 -5.22 -11.93
N ARG A 341 -11.57 -4.22 -11.05
CA ARG A 341 -10.80 -4.33 -9.81
C ARG A 341 -11.39 -5.31 -8.82
N THR A 342 -12.71 -5.34 -8.71
CA THR A 342 -13.42 -6.12 -7.69
C THR A 342 -14.28 -7.21 -8.30
N ASN A 343 -14.56 -7.15 -9.60
CA ASN A 343 -15.40 -8.12 -10.29
C ASN A 343 -14.57 -9.24 -10.94
N ALA A 344 -14.60 -10.43 -10.31
CA ALA A 344 -13.97 -11.64 -10.84
C ALA A 344 -14.46 -12.02 -12.25
N ALA A 345 -15.74 -11.84 -12.57
CA ALA A 345 -16.27 -12.15 -13.90
C ALA A 345 -15.66 -11.25 -14.99
N THR A 346 -15.42 -9.98 -14.67
CA THR A 346 -14.75 -9.02 -15.55
C THR A 346 -13.30 -9.43 -15.79
N GLN A 347 -12.57 -9.77 -14.72
CA GLN A 347 -11.17 -10.23 -14.81
C GLN A 347 -11.04 -11.54 -15.60
N ILE A 348 -11.91 -12.51 -15.33
CA ILE A 348 -11.99 -13.78 -16.08
C ILE A 348 -12.27 -13.49 -17.55
N SER A 349 -13.17 -12.54 -17.85
CA SER A 349 -13.52 -12.22 -19.24
C SER A 349 -12.34 -11.64 -20.01
N TRP A 350 -11.62 -10.69 -19.41
CA TRP A 350 -10.37 -10.19 -19.99
C TRP A 350 -9.32 -11.30 -20.13
N GLY A 351 -9.06 -12.07 -19.08
CA GLY A 351 -8.01 -13.09 -19.06
C GLY A 351 -8.22 -14.19 -20.10
N LEU A 352 -9.46 -14.63 -20.31
CA LEU A 352 -9.77 -15.61 -21.36
C LEU A 352 -9.57 -15.04 -22.78
N ALA A 353 -9.96 -13.78 -23.01
CA ALA A 353 -9.73 -13.11 -24.29
C ALA A 353 -8.22 -12.93 -24.57
N TYR A 354 -7.46 -12.52 -23.56
CA TYR A 354 -6.00 -12.39 -23.65
C TYR A 354 -5.32 -13.74 -23.97
N ILE A 355 -5.70 -14.82 -23.26
CA ILE A 355 -5.18 -16.17 -23.52
C ILE A 355 -5.48 -16.58 -24.97
N LYS A 356 -6.68 -16.29 -25.47
CA LYS A 356 -7.06 -16.59 -26.85
C LYS A 356 -6.16 -15.85 -27.85
N ALA A 357 -5.94 -14.56 -27.65
CA ALA A 357 -5.16 -13.71 -28.54
C ALA A 357 -3.65 -14.05 -28.53
N ARG A 358 -3.09 -14.27 -27.33
CA ARG A 358 -1.64 -14.42 -27.10
C ARG A 358 -1.15 -15.87 -27.26
N HIS A 359 -1.95 -16.84 -26.79
CA HIS A 359 -1.52 -18.24 -26.65
C HIS A 359 -2.44 -19.24 -27.35
N ALA A 360 -3.46 -18.77 -28.05
CA ALA A 360 -4.52 -19.54 -28.71
C ALA A 360 -5.41 -20.39 -27.78
N SER A 361 -4.91 -20.87 -26.64
CA SER A 361 -5.62 -21.75 -25.70
C SER A 361 -5.01 -21.72 -24.27
N PRO A 362 -5.79 -22.04 -23.22
CA PRO A 362 -5.29 -22.16 -21.85
C PRO A 362 -4.12 -23.13 -21.68
N CYS A 363 -4.11 -24.26 -22.38
CA CYS A 363 -2.96 -25.18 -22.32
C CYS A 363 -1.73 -24.59 -23.00
N GLY A 364 -1.89 -23.86 -24.12
CA GLY A 364 -0.78 -23.11 -24.73
C GLY A 364 -0.18 -22.06 -23.78
N ALA A 365 -1.03 -21.37 -23.03
CA ALA A 365 -0.61 -20.40 -22.01
C ALA A 365 0.12 -21.08 -20.84
N TRP A 366 -0.42 -22.19 -20.33
CA TRP A 366 0.20 -22.99 -19.27
C TRP A 366 1.59 -23.51 -19.68
N ASP A 367 1.72 -24.04 -20.90
CA ASP A 367 3.00 -24.52 -21.42
C ASP A 367 4.03 -23.40 -21.56
N HIS A 368 3.60 -22.20 -21.94
CA HIS A 368 4.47 -21.02 -21.96
C HIS A 368 4.90 -20.64 -20.54
N SER A 369 3.97 -20.53 -19.60
CA SER A 369 4.22 -20.23 -18.17
C SER A 369 5.22 -21.20 -17.53
N GLN A 370 5.14 -22.49 -17.86
CA GLN A 370 6.10 -23.49 -17.37
C GLN A 370 7.53 -23.24 -17.87
N ARG A 371 7.71 -22.66 -19.06
CA ARG A 371 9.04 -22.42 -19.66
C ARG A 371 9.65 -21.06 -19.26
N THR A 372 8.83 -20.01 -19.20
CA THR A 372 9.32 -18.63 -19.07
C THR A 372 9.02 -18.01 -17.71
N GLY A 373 8.12 -18.64 -16.94
CA GLY A 373 7.70 -18.15 -15.63
C GLY A 373 6.54 -17.13 -15.66
N TRP A 374 6.06 -16.77 -16.85
CA TRP A 374 4.96 -15.82 -17.11
C TRP A 374 4.15 -16.27 -18.34
N TYR A 375 2.99 -15.67 -18.64
CA TYR A 375 2.21 -15.94 -19.85
C TYR A 375 1.72 -14.65 -20.53
#